data_AF-A0A382NR40-F1
#
_entry.id   AF-A0A382NR40-F1
#
_cell.length_a   1.000
_cell.length_b   1.000
_cell.length_c   1.000
_cell.angle_alpha   90.00
_cell.angle_beta   90.00
_cell.angle_gamma   90.00
#
_symmetry.space_group_name_H-M   'P 1'
#
loop_
_entity.id
_entity.type
_entity.pdbx_description
1 polymer ?
#
loop_
_entity_poly.entity_id
_entity_poly.type
_entity_poly.pdbx_seq_one_letter_code
_entity_poly.pdbx_strand_id
1 'polypeptide(L)' 'MHICILNISTSGGSINIHHKPAQERFMDLLVPLLPKSDWATINCLEDDLTFNINEYDAYLITGGK' A
#
# COMPACT_ATOMS: atom_id res chain seq x y z
N MET A 1 -2.85 -6.31 13.40
CA MET A 1 -2.76 -7.00 12.10
C MET A 1 -1.72 -6.24 11.33
N HIS A 2 -0.62 -6.88 10.99
CA HIS A 2 0.45 -6.27 10.22
C HIS A 2 0.11 -6.41 8.73
N ILE A 3 -0.25 -5.30 8.07
CA ILE A 3 -0.71 -5.30 6.69
C ILE A 3 0.34 -4.61 5.82
N CYS A 4 0.83 -5.31 4.79
CA CYS A 4 1.71 -4.72 3.79
C CYS A 4 0.90 -4.26 2.58
N ILE A 5 1.10 -3.01 2.14
CA ILE A 5 0.62 -2.52 0.85
C ILE A 5 1.74 -2.65 -0.18
N LEU A 6 1.53 -3.52 -1.17
CA LEU A 6 2.38 -3.68 -2.34
C LEU A 6 1.93 -2.68 -3.40
N ASN A 7 2.63 -1.56 -3.49
CA ASN A 7 2.33 -0.50 -4.43
C ASN A 7 3.06 -0.73 -5.76
N ILE A 8 2.31 -0.82 -6.87
CA ILE A 8 2.85 -1.02 -8.23
C ILE A 8 2.66 0.25 -9.09
N SER A 9 2.43 1.42 -8.47
CA SER A 9 2.30 2.67 -9.22
C SER A 9 3.67 3.30 -9.49
N THR A 10 3.88 3.75 -10.74
CA THR A 10 5.06 4.55 -11.09
C THR A 10 4.94 5.95 -10.52
N SER A 11 6.02 6.47 -9.94
CA SER A 11 6.18 7.83 -9.39
C SER A 11 6.14 8.95 -10.47
N GLY A 12 5.48 8.69 -11.60
CA GLY A 12 5.46 9.54 -12.79
C GLY A 12 4.42 10.66 -12.71
N GLY A 13 4.90 11.87 -12.42
CA GLY A 13 4.39 13.13 -12.99
C GLY A 13 2.96 13.52 -12.65
N SER A 14 2.82 14.48 -11.74
CA SER A 14 1.59 15.24 -11.45
C SER A 14 0.81 15.64 -12.70
N ILE A 15 -0.41 15.11 -12.85
CA ILE A 15 -1.44 15.73 -13.69
C ILE A 15 -2.75 15.67 -12.88
N ASN A 16 -3.08 16.76 -12.17
CA ASN A 16 -4.37 16.99 -11.51
C ASN A 16 -4.95 15.77 -10.76
N ILE A 17 -4.18 15.20 -9.83
CA ILE A 17 -4.69 14.09 -9.01
C ILE A 17 -5.55 14.68 -7.89
N HIS A 18 -6.87 14.72 -8.10
CA HIS A 18 -7.84 15.16 -7.08
C HIS A 18 -7.96 14.16 -5.92
N HIS A 19 -7.43 12.95 -6.10
CA HIS A 19 -7.49 11.85 -5.15
C HIS A 19 -6.15 11.66 -4.46
N LYS A 20 -6.20 11.31 -3.17
CA LYS A 20 -5.05 10.78 -2.45
C LYS A 20 -4.47 9.55 -3.17
N PRO A 21 -3.17 9.24 -2.97
CA PRO A 21 -2.57 8.00 -3.44
C PRO A 21 -3.39 6.75 -3.08
N ALA A 22 -3.29 5.69 -3.88
CA ALA A 22 -4.10 4.49 -3.69
C ALA A 22 -3.90 3.88 -2.29
N GLN A 23 -2.65 3.79 -1.81
CA GLN A 23 -2.34 3.29 -0.47
C GLN A 23 -3.10 4.04 0.63
N GLU A 24 -3.13 5.37 0.58
CA GLU A 24 -3.82 6.20 1.57
C GLU A 24 -5.33 6.01 1.53
N ARG A 25 -5.92 5.89 0.33
CA ARG A 25 -7.36 5.68 0.18
C ARG A 25 -7.80 4.33 0.75
N PHE A 26 -6.99 3.29 0.56
CA PHE A 26 -7.28 1.98 1.13
C PHE A 26 -7.10 1.98 2.66
N MET A 27 -6.06 2.62 3.18
CA MET A 27 -5.90 2.80 4.62
C MET A 27 -7.11 3.53 5.21
N ASP A 28 -7.51 4.68 4.66
CA ASP A 28 -8.67 5.46 5.12
C ASP A 28 -9.96 4.63 5.14
N LEU A 29 -10.17 3.77 4.13
CA LEU A 29 -11.34 2.91 4.03
C LEU A 29 -11.33 1.76 5.06
N LEU A 30 -10.16 1.17 5.31
CA LEU A 30 -10.01 -0.06 6.09
C LEU A 30 -9.73 0.18 7.58
N VAL A 31 -9.10 1.29 7.95
CA VAL A 31 -8.79 1.64 9.34
C VAL A 31 -10.01 1.55 10.27
N PRO A 32 -11.22 2.03 9.90
CA PRO A 32 -12.41 1.89 10.74
C PRO A 32 -12.85 0.44 10.95
N LEU A 33 -12.57 -0.45 9.98
CA LEU A 33 -12.98 -1.86 9.99
C LEU A 33 -11.94 -2.77 10.63
N LEU A 34 -10.67 -2.35 10.61
CA LEU A 34 -9.53 -3.09 11.14
C LEU A 34 -8.81 -2.27 12.23
N PRO A 35 -9.49 -1.96 13.35
CA PRO A 35 -8.88 -1.18 14.42
C PRO A 35 -7.68 -1.92 15.00
N LYS A 36 -6.58 -1.20 15.26
CA LYS A 36 -5.26 -1.73 15.71
C LYS A 36 -4.46 -2.46 14.62
N SER A 37 -4.74 -2.19 13.35
CA SER A 37 -3.84 -2.59 12.27
C SER A 37 -2.69 -1.62 12.14
N ASP A 38 -1.53 -2.17 11.85
CA ASP A 38 -0.32 -1.45 11.53
C ASP A 38 0.08 -1.76 10.09
N TRP A 39 0.63 -0.76 9.42
CA TRP A 39 0.69 -0.72 7.97
C TRP A 39 2.11 -0.46 7.50
N ALA A 40 2.56 -1.25 6.53
CA ALA A 40 3.77 -1.00 5.74
C ALA A 40 3.38 -0.72 4.29
N THR A 41 4.23 -0.01 3.56
CA THR A 41 4.08 0.18 2.11
C THR A 41 5.41 -0.10 1.45
N ILE A 42 5.41 -0.99 0.45
CA ILE A 42 6.57 -1.33 -0.37
C ILE A 42 6.26 -0.91 -1.80
N ASN A 43 7.12 -0.09 -2.39
CA ASN A 43 7.05 0.23 -3.80
C ASN A 43 7.71 -0.91 -4.61
N CYS A 44 6.90 -1.73 -5.26
CA CYS A 44 7.38 -2.90 -5.99
C CYS A 44 8.20 -2.56 -7.26
N LEU A 45 8.23 -1.29 -7.66
CA LEU A 45 9.01 -0.83 -8.82
C LEU A 45 10.36 -0.22 -8.43
N GLU A 46 10.51 0.22 -7.18
CA GLU A 46 11.68 0.97 -6.71
C GLU A 46 12.40 0.27 -5.55
N ASP A 47 11.68 -0.49 -4.73
CA ASP A 47 12.20 -1.19 -3.56
C ASP A 47 12.51 -2.65 -3.87
N ASP A 48 13.55 -3.18 -3.22
CA ASP A 48 13.84 -4.62 -3.24
C ASP A 48 12.75 -5.39 -2.48
N LEU A 49 12.06 -6.28 -3.19
CA LEU A 49 11.06 -7.18 -2.64
C LEU A 49 11.72 -8.31 -1.83
N THR A 50 12.18 -7.95 -0.63
CA THR A 50 12.64 -8.92 0.37
C THR A 50 11.43 -9.46 1.13
N PHE A 51 10.86 -10.57 0.66
CA PHE A 51 9.71 -11.19 1.31
C PHE A 51 10.15 -12.09 2.48
N ASN A 52 9.80 -11.68 3.70
CA ASN A 52 9.68 -12.61 4.80
C ASN A 52 8.20 -13.03 4.93
N ILE A 53 7.91 -14.30 4.61
CA ILE A 53 6.55 -14.84 4.59
C ILE A 53 5.82 -14.78 5.95
N ASN A 54 6.54 -14.57 7.04
CA ASN A 54 5.98 -14.50 8.40
C ASN A 54 5.89 -13.07 8.94
N GLU A 55 6.26 -12.05 8.14
CA GLU A 55 6.29 -10.67 8.60
C GLU A 55 4.89 -10.05 8.63
N TYR A 56 4.06 -10.32 7.61
CA TYR A 56 2.75 -9.70 7.43
C TYR A 56 1.61 -10.70 7.52
N ASP A 57 0.52 -10.30 8.18
CA ASP A 57 -0.74 -11.06 8.25
C ASP A 57 -1.51 -11.01 6.92
N ALA A 58 -1.34 -9.93 6.15
CA ALA A 58 -2.01 -9.72 4.87
C ALA A 58 -1.20 -8.82 3.93
N TYR A 59 -1.39 -9.02 2.63
CA TYR A 59 -0.84 -8.17 1.57
C TYR A 59 -1.98 -7.56 0.76
N LEU A 60 -1.93 -6.25 0.54
CA LEU A 60 -2.83 -5.51 -0.33
C LEU A 60 -2.05 -5.04 -1.56
N ILE A 61 -2.43 -5.51 -2.74
CA ILE A 61 -1.80 -5.10 -3.98
C ILE A 61 -2.60 -3.94 -4.59
N THR A 62 -1.97 -2.77 -4.73
CA THR A 62 -2.60 -1.62 -5.39
C THR A 62 -2.14 -1.51 -6.83
N GLY A 63 -3.09 -1.35 -7.76
CA GLY A 63 -2.80 -1.20 -9.18
C GLY A 63 -2.06 0.10 -9.50
N GLY A 64 -1.10 0.00 -10.42
CA GLY A 64 -0.59 1.14 -11.18
C GLY A 64 -1.53 1.47 -12.34
N LYS A 65 -1.56 2.73 -12.76
CA LYS A 65 -2.28 3.15 -13.96
C LYS A 65 -1.42 2.92 -15.19
#